data_AF-A0A9D8VHN7-F1
#
_entry.id   AF-A0A9D8VHN7-F1
#
_cell.length_a   1.000
_cell.length_b   1.000
_cell.length_c   1.000
_cell.angle_alpha   90.00
_cell.angle_beta   90.00
_cell.angle_gamma   90.00
#
_symmetry.space_group_name_H-M   'P 1'
#
loop_
_entity.id
_entity.type
_entity.pdbx_description
1 polymer ?
#
loop_
_entity_poly.entity_id
_entity_poly.type
_entity_poly.pdbx_seq_one_letter_code
_entity_poly.pdbx_strand_id
1 'polypeptide(L)'
;MIEAFLDGMLSPEERQTVLGRAARDAGFAARLDLAKSIREALRTMPSEAAPPDLLPAVIREVRRDARRQMLARVSRWFVSFDVRPALVTASLVLVIVMAGILGRPAEPVPTEPEVAEALEQIKWTLGLVSEVGQITAVHLRDDVLEPHVIGQLPGVVGEPFDAPRGARLN
;
A
#
# COMPACT_ATOMS: atom_id res chain seq x y z
N MET A 1 -12.03 4.52 -14.11
CA MET A 1 -12.73 5.56 -14.92
C MET A 1 -13.59 6.49 -14.06
N ILE A 2 -14.56 6.00 -13.26
CA ILE A 2 -15.33 6.87 -12.32
C ILE A 2 -14.39 7.53 -11.29
N GLU A 3 -13.45 6.77 -10.71
CA GLU A 3 -12.45 7.31 -9.75
C GLU A 3 -11.63 8.44 -10.38
N ALA A 4 -10.97 8.20 -11.52
CA ALA A 4 -10.23 9.24 -12.25
C ALA A 4 -11.08 10.48 -12.62
N PHE A 5 -12.38 10.31 -12.88
CA PHE A 5 -13.31 11.41 -13.10
C PHE A 5 -13.52 12.24 -11.83
N LEU A 6 -13.70 11.57 -10.68
CA LEU A 6 -13.85 12.24 -9.38
C LEU A 6 -12.56 12.93 -8.96
N ASP A 7 -11.41 12.31 -9.18
CA ASP A 7 -10.10 12.88 -8.84
C ASP A 7 -9.69 14.04 -9.74
N GLY A 8 -10.46 14.31 -10.80
CA GLY A 8 -10.18 15.41 -11.75
C GLY A 8 -9.01 15.11 -12.70
N MET A 9 -8.56 13.86 -12.75
CA MET A 9 -7.40 13.38 -13.52
C MET A 9 -7.70 13.14 -14.99
N LEU A 10 -8.98 13.19 -15.39
CA LEU A 10 -9.38 12.99 -16.79
C LEU A 10 -9.18 14.25 -17.64
N SER A 11 -8.76 14.03 -18.88
CA SER A 11 -8.76 15.05 -19.92
C SER A 11 -10.19 15.55 -20.23
N PRO A 12 -10.36 16.72 -20.87
CA PRO A 12 -11.69 17.24 -21.22
C PRO A 12 -12.50 16.28 -22.10
N GLU A 13 -11.87 15.58 -23.04
CA GLU A 13 -12.51 14.63 -23.96
C GLU A 13 -13.01 13.37 -23.23
N GLU A 14 -12.19 12.84 -22.31
CA GLU A 14 -12.57 11.69 -21.48
C GLU A 14 -13.70 12.05 -20.52
N ARG A 15 -13.72 13.26 -19.96
CA ARG A 15 -14.86 13.73 -19.13
C ARG A 15 -16.15 13.75 -19.93
N GLN A 16 -16.11 14.25 -21.16
CA GLN A 16 -17.28 14.24 -22.05
C GLN A 16 -17.75 12.81 -22.35
N THR A 17 -16.81 11.88 -22.50
CA THR A 17 -17.12 10.45 -22.68
C THR A 17 -17.80 9.85 -21.45
N VAL A 18 -17.32 10.15 -20.24
CA VAL A 18 -17.95 9.73 -18.98
C VAL A 18 -19.38 10.28 -18.86
N LEU A 19 -19.56 11.58 -19.12
CA LEU A 19 -20.87 12.24 -19.03
C LEU A 19 -21.84 11.72 -20.10
N GLY A 20 -21.36 11.51 -21.33
CA GLY A 20 -22.16 10.92 -22.40
C GLY A 20 -22.59 9.49 -22.08
N ARG A 21 -21.73 8.70 -21.42
CA ARG A 21 -22.09 7.36 -20.94
C ARG A 21 -23.12 7.41 -19.81
N ALA A 22 -22.94 8.31 -18.84
CA ALA A 22 -23.91 8.51 -17.76
C ALA A 22 -25.30 8.92 -18.29
N ALA A 23 -25.37 9.70 -19.37
CA ALA A 23 -26.64 10.07 -19.99
C ALA A 23 -27.38 8.90 -20.68
N ARG A 24 -26.65 7.86 -21.09
CA ARG A 24 -27.19 6.72 -21.85
C ARG A 24 -27.42 5.47 -21.01
N ASP A 25 -26.71 5.33 -19.89
CA ASP A 25 -26.73 4.17 -19.01
C ASP A 25 -27.11 4.59 -17.59
N ALA A 26 -28.36 4.28 -17.21
CA ALA A 26 -28.90 4.58 -15.88
C ALA A 26 -28.12 3.89 -14.74
N GLY A 27 -27.59 2.68 -14.97
CA GLY A 27 -26.79 1.96 -13.98
C GLY A 27 -25.40 2.55 -13.79
N PHE A 28 -24.83 3.11 -14.86
CA PHE A 28 -23.60 3.91 -14.76
C PHE A 28 -23.85 5.25 -14.05
N ALA A 29 -24.95 5.93 -14.37
CA ALA A 29 -25.34 7.17 -13.70
C ALA A 29 -25.53 6.98 -12.19
N ALA A 30 -26.27 5.94 -11.78
CA ALA A 30 -26.49 5.63 -10.37
C ALA A 30 -25.18 5.36 -9.61
N ARG A 31 -24.24 4.64 -10.22
CA ARG A 31 -22.91 4.40 -9.62
C ARG A 31 -22.08 5.69 -9.51
N LEU A 32 -22.13 6.54 -10.53
CA LEU A 32 -21.43 7.83 -10.51
C LEU A 32 -21.99 8.74 -9.42
N ASP A 33 -23.31 8.80 -9.25
CA ASP A 33 -23.94 9.62 -8.23
C ASP A 33 -23.71 9.07 -6.81
N LEU A 34 -23.75 7.74 -6.63
CA LEU A 34 -23.34 7.11 -5.38
C LEU A 34 -21.90 7.49 -5.02
N ALA A 35 -20.96 7.36 -5.97
CA ALA A 35 -19.56 7.68 -5.74
C ALA A 35 -19.34 9.18 -5.40
N LYS A 36 -20.10 10.09 -6.04
CA LYS A 36 -20.11 11.52 -5.66
C LYS A 36 -20.62 11.72 -4.23
N SER A 37 -21.71 11.05 -3.85
CA SER A 37 -22.29 11.18 -2.51
C SER A 37 -21.34 10.71 -1.41
N ILE A 38 -20.63 9.60 -1.62
CA ILE A 38 -19.62 9.08 -0.69
C ILE A 38 -18.47 10.08 -0.56
N ARG A 39 -17.97 10.60 -1.69
CA ARG A 39 -16.90 11.60 -1.67
C ARG A 39 -17.31 12.85 -0.90
N GLU A 40 -18.52 13.34 -1.11
CA GLU A 40 -19.02 14.52 -0.40
C GLU A 40 -19.20 14.26 1.09
N ALA A 41 -19.70 13.07 1.47
CA ALA A 41 -19.78 12.65 2.86
C ALA A 41 -18.39 12.58 3.54
N LEU A 42 -17.38 12.05 2.84
CA LEU A 42 -16.01 12.03 3.33
C LEU A 42 -15.39 13.42 3.41
N ARG A 43 -15.72 14.32 2.47
CA ARG A 43 -15.20 15.68 2.44
C ARG A 43 -15.78 16.55 3.55
N THR A 44 -17.03 16.31 3.91
CA THR A 44 -17.74 17.02 4.99
C THR A 44 -17.47 16.41 6.36
N MET A 45 -16.82 15.24 6.42
CA MET A 45 -16.42 14.62 7.66
C MET A 45 -15.42 15.54 8.40
N PRO A 46 -15.66 15.84 9.69
CA PRO A 46 -14.71 16.61 10.47
C PRO A 46 -13.37 15.87 10.53
N SER A 47 -12.32 16.54 10.06
CA SER A 47 -10.96 16.03 10.18
C SER A 47 -10.48 16.26 11.61
N GLU A 48 -10.60 15.23 12.44
CA GLU A 48 -9.95 15.24 13.76
C GLU A 48 -8.43 15.23 13.57
N ALA A 49 -7.73 16.08 14.31
CA ALA A 49 -6.27 16.08 14.29
C ALA A 49 -5.78 14.69 14.71
N ALA A 50 -4.94 14.08 13.87
CA ALA A 50 -4.33 12.80 14.20
C ALA A 50 -3.58 12.93 15.56
N PRO A 51 -3.77 12.00 16.51
CA PRO A 51 -3.05 12.01 17.76
C PRO A 51 -1.53 12.08 17.52
N PRO A 52 -0.78 12.90 18.27
CA PRO A 52 0.66 13.09 18.03
C PRO A 52 1.46 11.79 18.12
N ASP A 53 0.95 10.81 18.87
CA ASP A 53 1.59 9.50 19.08
C ASP A 53 1.26 8.47 17.99
N LEU A 54 0.28 8.74 17.12
CA LEU A 54 -0.16 7.80 16.08
C LEU A 54 0.93 7.59 15.04
N LEU A 55 1.55 8.65 14.55
CA LEU A 55 2.61 8.55 13.54
C LEU A 55 3.85 7.80 14.07
N PRO A 56 4.38 8.11 15.29
CA PRO A 56 5.42 7.30 15.92
C PRO A 56 5.04 5.83 16.14
N ALA A 57 3.78 5.54 16.49
CA ALA A 57 3.30 4.17 16.68
C ALA A 57 3.28 3.39 15.36
N VAL A 58 2.76 4.00 14.29
CA VAL A 58 2.74 3.39 12.94
C VAL A 58 4.16 3.15 12.43
N ILE A 59 5.05 4.13 12.53
CA ILE A 59 6.45 3.98 12.09
C ILE A 59 7.15 2.84 12.86
N ARG A 60 6.87 2.71 14.16
CA ARG A 60 7.44 1.66 14.99
C ARG A 60 6.98 0.28 14.54
N GLU A 61 5.69 0.11 14.23
CA GLU A 61 5.15 -1.16 13.78
C GLU A 61 5.63 -1.51 12.37
N VAL A 62 5.65 -0.55 11.45
CA VAL A 62 6.22 -0.74 10.10
C VAL A 62 7.70 -1.16 10.18
N ARG A 63 8.50 -0.53 11.05
CA ARG A 63 9.89 -0.94 11.27
C ARG A 63 10.01 -2.34 11.86
N ARG A 64 9.09 -2.73 12.75
CA ARG A 64 9.08 -4.06 13.37
C ARG A 64 8.78 -5.13 12.33
N ASP A 65 7.81 -4.90 11.46
CA ASP A 65 7.43 -5.83 10.40
C ASP A 65 8.50 -5.89 9.31
N ALA A 66 9.08 -4.76 8.91
CA ALA A 66 10.20 -4.74 7.98
C ALA A 66 11.40 -5.56 8.52
N ARG A 67 11.73 -5.41 9.81
CA ARG A 67 12.78 -6.22 10.45
C ARG A 67 12.45 -7.70 10.48
N ARG A 68 11.20 -8.07 10.78
CA ARG A 68 10.76 -9.47 10.78
C ARG A 68 10.84 -10.08 9.39
N GLN A 69 10.38 -9.38 8.36
CA GLN A 69 10.47 -9.83 6.98
C GLN A 69 11.92 -9.95 6.51
N MET A 70 12.79 -9.01 6.88
CA MET A 70 14.22 -9.07 6.57
C MET A 70 14.88 -10.28 7.24
N LEU A 71 14.64 -10.51 8.53
CA LEU A 71 15.16 -11.68 9.25
C LEU A 71 14.62 -13.00 8.68
N ALA A 72 13.34 -13.03 8.29
CA ALA A 72 12.74 -14.20 7.67
C ALA A 72 13.33 -14.50 6.28
N ARG A 73 13.69 -13.47 5.51
CA ARG A 73 14.34 -13.63 4.20
C ARG A 73 15.80 -14.09 4.34
N VAL A 74 16.54 -13.51 5.29
CA VAL A 74 17.93 -13.87 5.58
C VAL A 74 18.04 -15.29 6.11
N SER A 75 17.21 -15.67 7.10
CA SER A 75 17.20 -17.04 7.63
C SER A 75 16.87 -18.09 6.57
N ARG A 76 15.92 -17.82 5.67
CA ARG A 76 15.61 -18.73 4.56
C ARG A 76 16.80 -18.92 3.61
N TRP A 77 17.57 -17.87 3.38
CA TRP A 77 18.77 -17.93 2.55
C TRP A 77 19.87 -18.76 3.22
N PHE A 78 20.07 -18.62 4.52
CA PHE A 78 21.08 -19.38 5.27
C PHE A 78 20.72 -20.85 5.49
N VAL A 79 19.44 -21.20 5.68
CA VAL A 79 19.00 -22.60 5.86
C VAL A 79 19.14 -23.41 4.55
N SER A 80 19.24 -22.74 3.39
CA SER A 80 19.40 -23.39 2.09
C SER A 80 20.87 -23.69 1.72
N PHE A 81 21.83 -23.20 2.51
CA PHE A 81 23.25 -23.41 2.25
C PHE A 81 23.81 -24.47 3.22
N ASP A 82 24.04 -25.67 2.69
CA ASP A 82 24.83 -26.71 3.36
C ASP A 82 26.32 -26.34 3.25
N VAL A 83 26.72 -25.28 3.96
CA VAL A 83 28.06 -24.70 3.85
C VAL A 83 29.08 -25.53 4.62
N ARG A 84 29.99 -26.17 3.88
CA ARG A 84 31.18 -26.81 4.42
C ARG A 84 31.96 -25.82 5.31
N PRO A 85 32.47 -26.23 6.49
CA PRO A 85 33.04 -25.33 7.49
C PRO A 85 34.20 -24.46 7.00
N ALA A 86 34.90 -24.88 5.94
CA ALA A 86 35.97 -24.11 5.30
C ALA A 86 35.49 -22.81 4.59
N LEU A 87 34.23 -22.74 4.14
CA LEU A 87 33.68 -21.54 3.47
C LEU A 87 33.28 -20.46 4.48
N VAL A 88 32.90 -20.84 5.70
CA VAL A 88 32.51 -19.92 6.78
C VAL A 88 33.72 -19.12 7.28
N THR A 89 34.88 -19.75 7.40
CA THR A 89 36.11 -19.06 7.82
C THR A 89 36.61 -18.09 6.75
N ALA A 90 36.54 -18.47 5.47
CA ALA A 90 36.90 -17.59 4.37
C ALA A 90 35.97 -16.36 4.26
N SER A 91 34.66 -16.55 4.45
CA SER A 91 33.70 -15.44 4.42
C SER A 91 33.83 -14.53 5.63
N LEU A 92 34.14 -15.06 6.82
CA LEU A 92 34.39 -14.26 8.01
C LEU A 92 35.62 -13.36 7.83
N VAL A 93 36.72 -13.90 7.28
CA VAL A 93 37.92 -13.13 6.95
C VAL A 93 37.60 -12.03 5.92
N LEU A 94 36.80 -12.35 4.90
CA LEU A 94 36.36 -11.37 3.91
C LEU A 94 35.54 -10.24 4.55
N VAL A 95 34.62 -10.55 5.46
CA VAL A 95 33.81 -9.54 6.17
C VAL A 95 34.67 -8.67 7.08
N ILE A 96 35.66 -9.25 7.77
CA ILE A 96 36.60 -8.48 8.60
C ILE A 96 37.45 -7.53 7.75
N VAL A 97 37.94 -8.00 6.60
CA VAL A 97 38.68 -7.17 5.64
C VAL A 97 37.78 -6.06 5.09
N MET A 98 36.54 -6.39 4.72
CA MET A 98 35.60 -5.40 4.19
C MET A 98 35.19 -4.38 5.25
N ALA A 99 34.96 -4.79 6.49
CA ALA A 99 34.69 -3.90 7.61
C ALA A 99 35.89 -3.00 7.95
N GLY A 100 37.13 -3.48 7.76
CA GLY A 100 38.34 -2.66 7.88
C GLY A 100 38.50 -1.63 6.76
N ILE A 101 37.96 -1.90 5.57
CA ILE A 101 37.94 -0.96 4.44
C ILE A 101 36.84 0.09 4.63
N LEU A 102 35.61 -0.32 5.00
CA LEU A 102 34.49 0.58 5.25
C LEU A 102 34.59 1.35 6.58
N GLY A 103 35.39 0.86 7.54
CA GLY A 103 35.62 1.51 8.84
C GLY A 103 36.67 2.63 8.82
N ARG A 104 37.19 3.02 7.64
CA ARG A 104 38.10 4.17 7.52
C ARG A 104 37.31 5.48 7.67
N PRO A 105 37.71 6.40 8.57
CA PRO A 105 37.01 7.66 8.75
C PRO A 105 37.19 8.60 7.55
N ALA A 106 36.04 9.06 7.04
CA ALA A 106 35.77 10.19 6.14
C ALA A 106 36.50 10.22 4.78
N GLU A 107 35.83 9.67 3.77
CA GLU A 107 35.99 10.08 2.37
C GLU A 107 35.48 11.53 2.14
N PRO A 108 35.99 12.21 1.11
CA PRO A 108 35.75 13.62 0.82
C PRO A 108 34.27 13.92 0.54
N VAL A 109 33.87 15.17 0.80
CA VAL A 109 32.52 15.69 0.52
C VAL A 109 32.13 15.33 -0.93
N PRO A 110 30.99 14.62 -1.14
CA PRO A 110 30.55 14.20 -2.47
C PRO A 110 30.39 15.40 -3.38
N THR A 111 30.89 15.27 -4.62
CA THR A 111 30.80 16.34 -5.61
C THR A 111 29.39 16.36 -6.20
N GLU A 112 28.84 17.53 -6.56
CA GLU A 112 27.50 17.66 -7.17
C GLU A 112 27.14 16.63 -8.27
N PRO A 113 28.05 16.20 -9.18
CA PRO A 113 27.70 15.16 -10.15
C PRO A 113 27.40 13.78 -9.53
N GLU A 114 28.07 13.40 -8.44
CA GLU A 114 27.83 12.11 -7.76
C GLU A 114 26.48 12.11 -7.03
N VAL A 115 26.04 13.27 -6.52
CA VAL A 115 24.72 13.44 -5.91
C VAL A 115 23.62 13.36 -6.96
N ALA A 116 23.84 13.91 -8.16
CA ALA A 116 22.88 13.85 -9.26
C ALA A 116 22.65 12.41 -9.75
N GLU A 117 23.72 11.62 -9.88
CA GLU A 117 23.65 10.21 -10.27
C GLU A 117 22.95 9.36 -9.20
N ALA A 118 23.23 9.60 -7.91
CA ALA A 118 22.54 8.92 -6.82
C ALA A 118 21.03 9.25 -6.80
N LEU A 119 20.65 10.50 -7.07
CA LEU A 119 19.24 10.89 -7.16
C LEU A 119 18.53 10.25 -8.35
N GLU A 120 19.22 10.06 -9.47
CA GLU A 120 18.69 9.35 -10.64
C GLU A 120 18.45 7.87 -10.34
N GLN A 121 19.41 7.20 -9.70
CA GLN A 121 19.26 5.80 -9.27
C GLN A 121 18.10 5.61 -8.27
N ILE A 122 17.89 6.56 -7.36
CA ILE A 122 16.75 6.52 -6.42
C ILE A 122 15.42 6.64 -7.17
N LYS A 123 15.32 7.50 -8.20
CA LYS A 123 14.09 7.65 -9.00
C LYS A 123 13.72 6.35 -9.72
N TRP A 124 14.70 5.68 -10.33
CA TRP A 124 14.48 4.39 -10.98
C TRP A 124 14.04 3.31 -9.98
N THR A 125 14.69 3.27 -8.82
CA THR A 125 14.36 2.31 -7.76
C THR A 125 12.94 2.54 -7.21
N LEU A 126 12.52 3.80 -7.06
CA LEU A 126 11.17 4.14 -6.61
C LEU A 126 10.10 3.76 -7.65
N GLY A 127 10.40 3.94 -8.94
CA GLY A 127 9.53 3.50 -10.04
C GLY A 127 9.32 1.98 -10.03
N LEU A 128 10.40 1.21 -9.86
CA LEU A 128 10.35 -0.26 -9.80
C LEU A 128 9.53 -0.77 -8.60
N VAL A 129 9.67 -0.13 -7.44
CA VAL A 129 8.88 -0.48 -6.23
C VAL A 129 7.40 -0.17 -6.43
N SER A 130 7.06 0.92 -7.14
CA SER A 130 5.67 1.28 -7.46
C SER A 130 5.01 0.25 -8.39
N GLU A 131 5.73 -0.21 -9.41
CA GLU A 131 5.23 -1.21 -10.37
C GLU A 131 5.03 -2.59 -9.72
N VAL A 132 5.98 -3.02 -8.87
CA VAL A 132 5.84 -4.25 -8.08
C VAL A 132 4.68 -4.12 -7.07
N GLY A 133 4.45 -2.93 -6.51
CA GLY A 133 3.31 -2.65 -5.63
C GLY A 133 1.96 -2.82 -6.34
N GLN A 134 1.83 -2.33 -7.57
CA GLN A 134 0.61 -2.52 -8.38
C GLN A 134 0.36 -3.99 -8.71
N ILE A 135 1.39 -4.73 -9.14
CA ILE A 135 1.26 -6.16 -9.47
C ILE A 135 0.87 -6.96 -8.22
N THR A 136 1.46 -6.65 -7.07
CA THR A 136 1.17 -7.34 -5.81
C THR A 136 -0.24 -6.99 -5.30
N ALA A 137 -0.69 -5.74 -5.45
CA ALA A 137 -2.03 -5.32 -5.07
C ALA A 137 -3.13 -6.01 -5.89
N VAL A 138 -2.87 -6.34 -7.15
CA VAL A 138 -3.82 -7.09 -8.00
C VAL A 138 -3.92 -8.55 -7.56
N HIS A 139 -2.83 -9.19 -7.13
CA HIS A 139 -2.86 -10.59 -6.71
C HIS A 139 -3.31 -10.80 -5.25
N LEU A 140 -3.04 -9.87 -4.34
CA LEU A 140 -3.52 -9.99 -2.94
C LEU A 140 -5.03 -9.77 -2.80
N ARG A 141 -5.66 -9.08 -3.74
CA ARG A 141 -7.08 -8.71 -3.64
C ARG A 141 -8.02 -9.90 -3.80
N ASP A 142 -7.62 -10.91 -4.57
CA ASP A 142 -8.44 -12.11 -4.83
C ASP A 142 -8.20 -13.22 -3.79
N ASP A 143 -6.97 -13.41 -3.32
CA ASP A 143 -6.64 -14.60 -2.51
C ASP A 143 -6.81 -14.41 -0.99
N VAL A 144 -6.74 -13.17 -0.47
CA VAL A 144 -6.62 -12.92 0.98
C VAL A 144 -7.84 -12.22 1.59
N LEU A 145 -8.55 -11.39 0.82
CA LEU A 145 -9.67 -10.60 1.35
C LEU A 145 -10.96 -11.41 1.51
N GLU A 146 -11.24 -12.36 0.62
CA GLU A 146 -12.49 -13.13 0.64
C GLU A 146 -12.65 -14.01 1.90
N PRO A 147 -11.61 -14.75 2.37
CA PRO A 147 -11.75 -15.60 3.55
C PRO A 147 -11.75 -14.82 4.88
N HIS A 148 -11.05 -13.68 4.97
CA HIS A 148 -10.84 -12.98 6.24
C HIS A 148 -11.90 -11.92 6.57
N VAL A 149 -12.59 -11.36 5.57
CA VAL A 149 -13.65 -10.35 5.80
C VAL A 149 -15.00 -11.00 6.13
N ILE A 150 -15.29 -12.19 5.57
CA ILE A 150 -16.57 -12.88 5.80
C ILE A 150 -16.59 -13.61 7.16
N GLY A 151 -15.44 -14.02 7.69
CA GLY A 151 -15.36 -14.74 8.97
C GLY A 151 -15.40 -13.87 10.24
N GLN A 152 -15.22 -12.54 10.13
CA GLN A 152 -15.07 -11.65 11.30
C GLN A 152 -16.21 -10.65 11.52
N LEU A 153 -17.39 -10.87 10.92
CA LEU A 153 -18.62 -10.17 11.29
C LEU A 153 -19.48 -11.04 12.22
N PRO A 154 -19.20 -11.10 13.54
CA PRO A 154 -20.17 -11.61 14.48
C PRO A 154 -21.30 -10.57 14.59
N GLY A 155 -22.46 -10.85 13.98
CA GLY A 155 -23.71 -10.17 14.35
C GLY A 155 -24.64 -9.66 13.25
N VAL A 156 -24.42 -9.95 11.95
CA VAL A 156 -25.30 -9.42 10.88
C VAL A 156 -26.14 -10.50 10.18
N VAL A 157 -26.09 -11.74 10.63
CA VAL A 157 -26.94 -12.82 10.09
C VAL A 157 -27.87 -13.32 11.19
N GLY A 158 -29.12 -12.86 11.22
CA GLY A 158 -30.15 -13.59 11.96
C GLY A 158 -31.41 -12.88 12.45
N GLU A 159 -31.59 -11.56 12.34
CA GLU A 159 -32.87 -10.94 12.74
C GLU A 159 -33.76 -10.71 11.51
N PRO A 160 -34.88 -11.44 11.34
CA PRO A 160 -35.86 -11.13 10.33
C PRO A 160 -36.42 -9.73 10.59
N PHE A 161 -36.34 -8.87 9.58
CA PHE A 161 -36.90 -7.53 9.60
C PHE A 161 -38.41 -7.60 9.84
N ASP A 162 -38.81 -7.38 11.09
CA ASP A 162 -40.21 -7.33 11.51
C ASP A 162 -40.78 -5.97 11.04
N ALA A 163 -41.50 -6.00 9.92
CA ALA A 163 -42.13 -4.80 9.38
C ALA A 163 -43.16 -4.25 10.39
N PRO A 164 -43.18 -2.93 10.67
CA PRO A 164 -44.15 -2.36 11.58
C PRO A 164 -45.57 -2.53 11.03
N ARG A 165 -46.33 -3.45 11.63
CA ARG A 165 -47.78 -3.54 11.47
C ARG A 165 -48.44 -2.35 12.15
N GLY A 166 -49.08 -1.51 11.35
CA GLY A 166 -50.21 -0.71 11.83
C GLY A 166 -50.04 0.80 11.71
N ALA A 167 -50.28 1.33 10.52
CA ALA A 167 -50.95 2.61 10.37
C ALA A 167 -52.34 2.34 9.79
N ARG A 168 -53.32 2.15 10.68
CA ARG A 168 -54.74 2.20 10.30
C ARG A 168 -55.07 3.67 10.03
N LEU A 169 -55.54 3.94 8.82
CA LEU A 169 -56.24 5.16 8.48
C LEU A 169 -57.53 5.26 9.31
N ASN A 170 -57.74 6.41 9.94
CA ASN A 170 -59.05 6.97 10.26
C ASN A 170 -59.00 8.45 9.90
#